data_AF-A0A3M7MJB4-F1
#
_entry.id   AF-A0A3M7MJB4-F1
#
_cell.length_a   1.000
_cell.length_b   1.000
_cell.length_c   1.000
_cell.angle_alpha   90.00
_cell.angle_beta   90.00
_cell.angle_gamma   90.00
#
_symmetry.space_group_name_H-M   'P 1'
#
loop_
_entity.id
_entity.type
_entity.pdbx_description
1 polymer ?
#
loop_
_entity_poly.entity_id
_entity_poly.type
_entity_poly.pdbx_seq_one_letter_code
_entity_poly.pdbx_strand_id
1 'polypeptide(L)'
;MLVRRVVELFRQTVSYYRWKLNGEQKTEADLDRVTVAVVVALRITTNYCAYYVRGPEHVGQTSVARSPANPSYPSTFPPPHRIIAFSTRAPATKRVKCRPPRQPLCLALGQTTLSVNLGKSFRRNSVLIRSDCGWCRRLRYQNMASNGNGEGGAVSQEKINTDIITLTRFLTEEQAKVKEATGDFTLLCHALQFAFKSIAYYIRRATLINLTGLQGTSNTTGDDQKKLDVIGDELFISAMRSSGRVRLLISEEQEEAIVFHEHPNARYAVACDPIDGSSNLDAGVSVGTIFAVYKLPEGSKGTKEELLLPGTEMVASGFTMYGASAQLVITMKGGNVNGFTLDNAFGEFILTHPDMKVPKTRSIYSVNEGNSMYWEEPVKDWCNSLKNPTEGGKPYSARYIGSMVADAYRTLLYGGIFAYPADKKTPKGKLRILYECAPMAMVFENAGGLAVNSKMERMLEVVPEHIHDRSGIFLGSEGEVQKVIDAHKKYQK
;
A
#
# COMPACT_ATOMS: atom_id res chain seq x y z
N MET A 1 17.41 37.05 20.84
CA MET A 1 16.87 38.42 20.87
C MET A 1 15.51 38.57 20.16
N LEU A 2 15.31 37.98 18.96
CA LEU A 2 14.07 38.16 18.18
C LEU A 2 12.81 37.49 18.78
N VAL A 3 12.94 36.27 19.31
CA VAL A 3 11.82 35.56 19.98
C VAL A 3 11.29 36.33 21.19
N ARG A 4 12.18 36.98 21.97
CA ARG A 4 11.77 37.85 23.08
C ARG A 4 10.92 39.03 22.60
N ARG A 5 11.27 39.66 21.47
CA ARG A 5 10.48 40.75 20.88
C ARG A 5 9.10 40.30 20.40
N VAL A 6 8.97 39.09 19.85
CA VAL A 6 7.69 38.54 19.41
C VAL A 6 6.77 38.23 20.59
N VAL A 7 7.32 37.67 21.68
CA VAL A 7 6.57 37.43 22.92
C VAL A 7 6.14 38.75 23.58
N GLU A 8 6.98 39.79 23.52
CA GLU A 8 6.65 41.13 24.01
C GLU A 8 5.49 41.75 23.22
N LEU A 9 5.51 41.65 21.89
CA LEU A 9 4.43 42.12 21.00
C LEU A 9 3.13 41.36 21.25
N PHE A 10 3.20 40.05 21.49
CA PHE A 10 2.03 39.24 21.84
C PHE A 10 1.44 39.68 23.19
N ARG A 11 2.29 39.91 24.21
CA ARG A 11 1.86 40.42 25.51
C ARG A 11 1.23 41.81 25.43
N GLN A 12 1.77 42.71 24.61
CA GLN A 12 1.20 44.05 24.37
C GLN A 12 -0.14 43.97 23.65
N THR A 13 -0.26 43.08 22.64
CA THR A 13 -1.51 42.88 21.90
C THR A 13 -2.60 42.31 22.81
N VAL A 14 -2.28 41.27 23.59
CA VAL A 14 -3.22 40.70 24.56
C VAL A 14 -3.61 41.72 25.62
N SER A 15 -2.67 42.54 26.12
CA SER A 15 -2.97 43.58 27.12
C SER A 15 -3.84 44.71 26.56
N TYR A 16 -3.61 45.14 25.31
CA TYR A 16 -4.42 46.14 24.62
C TYR A 16 -5.88 45.66 24.45
N TYR A 17 -6.07 44.41 24.04
CA TYR A 17 -7.43 43.85 23.94
C TYR A 17 -8.03 43.58 25.32
N ARG A 18 -7.26 43.15 26.33
CA ARG A 18 -7.76 42.97 27.71
C ARG A 18 -8.23 44.30 28.33
N TRP A 19 -7.54 45.40 28.05
CA TRP A 19 -7.96 46.75 28.45
C TRP A 19 -9.25 47.18 27.73
N LYS A 20 -9.32 47.00 26.40
CA LYS A 20 -10.50 47.34 25.60
C LYS A 20 -11.73 46.48 25.93
N LEU A 21 -11.53 45.29 26.51
CA LEU A 21 -12.60 44.35 26.83
C LEU A 21 -13.23 44.58 28.22
N ASN A 22 -12.66 45.42 29.09
CA ASN A 22 -13.25 45.77 30.40
C ASN A 22 -13.99 47.12 30.29
N GLY A 23 -15.28 47.10 29.95
CA GLY A 23 -16.10 48.31 29.99
C GLY A 23 -17.48 48.24 29.35
N GLU A 24 -17.73 47.36 28.38
CA GLU A 24 -19.01 47.34 27.64
C GLU A 24 -19.54 45.92 27.37
N GLN A 25 -20.87 45.76 27.35
CA GLN A 25 -21.55 44.55 26.87
C GLN A 25 -21.28 44.35 25.37
N LYS A 26 -20.89 43.14 24.96
CA LYS A 26 -20.38 42.88 23.60
C LYS A 26 -21.28 42.00 22.76
N THR A 27 -21.14 42.17 21.45
CA THR A 27 -21.74 41.33 20.41
C THR A 27 -20.76 40.23 19.95
N GLU A 28 -21.28 39.16 19.36
CA GLU A 28 -20.51 37.99 18.88
C GLU A 28 -19.42 38.37 17.86
N ALA A 29 -19.66 39.42 17.05
CA ALA A 29 -18.72 39.91 16.05
C ALA A 29 -17.43 40.50 16.64
N ASP A 30 -17.46 41.02 17.88
CA ASP A 30 -16.28 41.58 18.53
C ASP A 30 -15.34 40.48 19.04
N LEU A 31 -15.89 39.32 19.42
CA LEU A 31 -15.12 38.14 19.84
C LEU A 31 -14.46 37.44 18.65
N ASP A 32 -15.13 37.40 17.50
CA ASP A 32 -14.57 36.83 16.27
C ASP A 32 -13.35 37.60 15.77
N ARG A 33 -13.36 38.94 15.85
CA ARG A 33 -12.22 39.77 15.44
C ARG A 33 -10.98 39.53 16.29
N VAL A 34 -11.15 39.31 17.59
CA VAL A 34 -10.04 38.97 18.50
C VAL A 34 -9.51 37.58 18.19
N THR A 35 -10.40 36.61 17.92
CA THR A 35 -10.03 35.24 17.57
C THR A 35 -9.21 35.19 16.28
N VAL A 36 -9.64 35.93 15.24
CA VAL A 36 -8.92 36.03 13.97
C VAL A 36 -7.53 36.64 14.17
N ALA A 37 -7.41 37.71 14.98
CA ALA A 37 -6.12 38.34 15.25
C ALA A 37 -5.13 37.39 15.96
N VAL A 38 -5.61 36.58 16.91
CA VAL A 38 -4.80 35.58 17.62
C VAL A 38 -4.36 34.45 16.69
N VAL A 39 -5.26 33.96 15.84
CA VAL A 39 -4.95 32.90 14.85
C VAL A 39 -3.92 33.37 13.85
N VAL A 40 -4.02 34.60 13.35
CA VAL A 40 -3.03 35.17 12.42
C VAL A 40 -1.66 35.32 13.09
N ALA A 41 -1.61 35.80 14.34
CA ALA A 41 -0.36 35.93 15.08
C ALA A 41 0.34 34.57 15.30
N LEU A 42 -0.44 33.54 15.67
CA LEU A 42 0.06 32.18 15.82
C LEU A 42 0.62 31.63 14.49
N ARG A 43 -0.10 31.84 13.38
CA ARG A 43 0.31 31.31 12.07
C ARG A 43 1.59 31.94 11.55
N ILE A 44 1.82 33.22 11.83
CA ILE A 44 3.08 33.91 11.51
C ILE A 44 4.25 33.32 12.33
N THR A 45 4.01 33.00 13.60
CA THR A 45 5.06 32.42 14.46
C THR A 45 5.44 31.00 14.04
N THR A 46 4.47 30.16 13.70
CA THR A 46 4.74 28.77 13.28
C THR A 46 5.51 28.69 11.96
N ASN A 47 5.17 29.54 10.99
CA ASN A 47 5.88 29.58 9.70
C ASN A 47 7.32 30.10 9.82
N TYR A 48 7.58 31.03 10.74
CA TYR A 48 8.95 31.52 10.97
C TYR A 48 9.85 30.49 11.68
N CYS A 49 9.29 29.70 12.60
CA CYS A 49 10.02 28.60 13.24
C CYS A 49 10.38 27.48 12.26
N ALA A 50 9.52 27.19 11.27
CA ALA A 50 9.79 26.19 10.24
C ALA A 50 10.97 26.55 9.31
N TYR A 51 11.23 27.85 9.11
CA TYR A 51 12.28 28.32 8.21
C TYR A 51 13.70 28.25 8.81
N TYR A 52 13.83 28.22 10.14
CA TYR A 52 15.14 28.20 10.83
C TYR A 52 15.59 26.82 11.32
N VAL A 53 14.72 25.81 11.26
CA VAL A 53 15.04 24.41 11.63
C VAL A 53 15.69 23.63 10.47
N ARG A 54 15.72 24.20 9.26
CA ARG A 54 16.56 23.71 8.14
C ARG A 54 17.81 24.58 8.02
N GLY A 55 18.89 24.17 8.68
CA GLY A 55 20.22 24.78 8.50
C GLY A 55 20.86 24.38 7.15
N PRO A 56 21.82 25.17 6.62
CA PRO A 56 22.46 24.91 5.33
C PRO A 56 23.72 24.05 5.51
N GLU A 57 23.85 22.95 4.76
CA GLU A 57 25.11 22.21 4.62
C GLU A 57 25.68 22.33 3.20
N HIS A 58 26.89 22.90 3.16
CA HIS A 58 28.04 22.68 2.29
C HIS A 58 27.89 22.52 0.76
N VAL A 59 28.27 23.59 0.04
CA VAL A 59 28.96 23.49 -1.27
C VAL A 59 30.38 24.03 -1.11
N GLY A 60 31.35 23.22 -1.52
CA GLY A 60 32.79 23.42 -1.33
C GLY A 60 33.39 24.56 -2.16
N GLN A 61 34.53 25.03 -1.66
CA GLN A 61 35.41 26.05 -2.23
C GLN A 61 36.15 25.55 -3.48
N THR A 62 36.22 26.39 -4.52
CA THR A 62 37.40 26.48 -5.41
C THR A 62 37.66 27.93 -5.85
N SER A 63 38.86 28.37 -5.48
CA SER A 63 39.78 29.40 -6.02
C SER A 63 39.32 30.61 -6.86
N VAL A 64 39.82 31.76 -6.42
CA VAL A 64 39.82 33.11 -7.03
C VAL A 64 40.87 33.24 -8.15
N ALA A 65 40.54 33.91 -9.27
CA ALA A 65 41.47 34.80 -10.01
C ALA A 65 40.79 35.76 -11.02
N ARG A 66 40.89 37.07 -10.72
CA ARG A 66 41.05 38.29 -11.57
C ARG A 66 40.07 38.65 -12.71
N SER A 67 39.47 39.84 -12.53
CA SER A 67 38.79 40.79 -13.45
C SER A 67 39.69 41.27 -14.63
N PRO A 68 39.25 42.09 -15.65
CA PRO A 68 37.95 42.80 -15.82
C PRO A 68 37.35 42.89 -17.25
N ALA A 69 36.02 43.09 -17.35
CA ALA A 69 35.36 43.90 -18.39
C ALA A 69 33.88 44.17 -18.04
N ASN A 70 33.47 45.44 -18.07
CA ASN A 70 32.13 46.02 -17.87
C ASN A 70 31.38 46.12 -19.23
N PRO A 71 30.12 46.63 -19.34
CA PRO A 71 28.95 46.68 -18.44
C PRO A 71 27.62 46.34 -19.17
N SER A 72 26.50 46.19 -18.43
CA SER A 72 25.20 46.88 -18.67
C SER A 72 23.98 46.19 -18.02
N TYR A 73 23.37 46.84 -17.02
CA TYR A 73 21.95 46.70 -16.65
C TYR A 73 21.49 47.98 -15.95
N PRO A 74 20.40 48.65 -16.39
CA PRO A 74 19.80 49.75 -15.65
C PRO A 74 18.73 49.25 -14.66
N SER A 75 18.81 49.82 -13.46
CA SER A 75 17.80 49.85 -12.42
C SER A 75 16.56 50.65 -12.82
N THR A 76 15.35 50.14 -12.55
CA THR A 76 14.19 50.88 -11.98
C THR A 76 12.94 50.00 -11.94
N PHE A 77 12.31 49.90 -10.76
CA PHE A 77 10.96 49.32 -10.54
C PHE A 77 9.88 50.41 -10.72
N PRO A 78 8.73 50.11 -11.36
CA PRO A 78 7.52 50.94 -11.28
C PRO A 78 6.41 50.36 -10.34
N PRO A 79 5.39 51.16 -9.97
CA PRO A 79 4.57 51.04 -8.75
C PRO A 79 3.26 50.23 -8.93
N PRO A 80 2.45 50.00 -7.86
CA PRO A 80 1.38 49.01 -7.86
C PRO A 80 0.05 49.57 -8.34
N HIS A 81 -0.66 48.85 -9.20
CA HIS A 81 -2.06 49.15 -9.52
C HIS A 81 -2.99 47.93 -9.51
N ARG A 82 -4.08 48.14 -8.74
CA ARG A 82 -5.46 47.66 -8.87
C ARG A 82 -5.78 46.19 -8.52
N ILE A 83 -6.32 46.07 -7.30
CA ILE A 83 -7.19 44.98 -6.85
C ILE A 83 -8.54 45.10 -7.59
N ILE A 84 -8.92 44.06 -8.33
CA ILE A 84 -10.25 43.90 -8.93
C ILE A 84 -11.12 43.13 -7.92
N ALA A 85 -12.22 43.75 -7.49
CA ALA A 85 -13.22 43.14 -6.63
C ALA A 85 -14.20 42.30 -7.47
N PHE A 86 -14.37 41.01 -7.13
CA PHE A 86 -15.47 40.19 -7.64
C PHE A 86 -16.61 40.16 -6.62
N SER A 87 -17.77 40.64 -7.06
CA SER A 87 -19.07 40.53 -6.37
C SER A 87 -19.66 39.13 -6.63
N THR A 88 -19.95 38.37 -5.59
CA THR A 88 -20.81 37.18 -5.68
C THR A 88 -22.06 37.37 -4.83
N ARG A 89 -23.22 37.36 -5.51
CA ARG A 89 -24.55 37.31 -4.90
C ARG A 89 -24.77 35.93 -4.25
N ALA A 90 -25.18 35.92 -2.98
CA ALA A 90 -25.64 34.72 -2.29
C ALA A 90 -27.11 34.41 -2.65
N PRO A 91 -27.49 33.14 -2.92
CA PRO A 91 -28.89 32.73 -2.94
C PRO A 91 -29.38 32.36 -1.53
N ALA A 92 -30.67 32.58 -1.31
CA ALA A 92 -31.38 32.53 -0.03
C ALA A 92 -31.31 31.18 0.71
N THR A 93 -31.00 31.22 2.01
CA THR A 93 -31.08 30.09 2.93
C THR A 93 -32.48 29.98 3.57
N LYS A 94 -33.07 28.78 3.49
CA LYS A 94 -34.26 28.38 4.24
C LYS A 94 -33.93 28.32 5.74
N ARG A 95 -34.78 28.92 6.58
CA ARG A 95 -34.70 28.91 8.04
C ARG A 95 -34.89 27.49 8.58
N VAL A 96 -33.92 26.98 9.36
CA VAL A 96 -34.10 25.88 10.30
C VAL A 96 -33.78 26.40 11.70
N LYS A 97 -34.76 26.30 12.61
CA LYS A 97 -34.65 26.69 14.02
C LYS A 97 -33.82 25.64 14.79
N CYS A 98 -32.70 26.04 15.37
CA CYS A 98 -32.00 25.25 16.40
C CYS A 98 -32.20 25.88 17.79
N ARG A 99 -32.60 25.07 18.77
CA ARG A 99 -32.73 25.43 20.19
C ARG A 99 -31.34 25.51 20.87
N PRO A 100 -31.16 26.35 21.90
CA PRO A 100 -29.86 26.48 22.58
C PRO A 100 -29.64 25.35 23.61
N PRO A 101 -28.39 24.90 23.84
CA PRO A 101 -28.08 24.05 24.99
C PRO A 101 -27.96 24.87 26.27
N ARG A 102 -28.51 24.32 27.36
CA ARG A 102 -28.40 24.84 28.72
C ARG A 102 -27.11 24.32 29.38
N GLN A 103 -26.33 25.26 29.94
CA GLN A 103 -25.50 25.13 31.17
C GLN A 103 -24.12 24.41 31.11
N PRO A 104 -23.17 24.74 32.03
CA PRO A 104 -21.96 25.49 31.66
C PRO A 104 -20.62 24.76 31.87
N LEU A 105 -19.56 25.35 31.29
CA LEU A 105 -18.14 25.03 31.48
C LEU A 105 -17.76 25.01 32.98
N CYS A 106 -17.17 23.88 33.42
CA CYS A 106 -16.42 23.80 34.67
C CYS A 106 -14.93 23.71 34.33
N LEU A 107 -14.18 24.77 34.62
CA LEU A 107 -12.72 24.83 34.61
C LEU A 107 -12.20 24.10 35.85
N ALA A 108 -11.48 22.99 35.67
CA ALA A 108 -10.74 22.33 36.75
C ALA A 108 -9.23 22.50 36.52
N LEU A 109 -8.66 23.43 37.28
CA LEU A 109 -7.24 23.44 37.66
C LEU A 109 -7.04 22.39 38.76
N GLY A 110 -6.05 21.51 38.60
CA GLY A 110 -5.60 20.59 39.65
C GLY A 110 -4.22 20.06 39.27
N GLN A 111 -3.15 20.72 39.71
CA GLN A 111 -2.35 20.35 40.88
C GLN A 111 -1.66 18.98 40.76
N THR A 112 -0.35 19.07 40.51
CA THR A 112 0.67 18.06 40.66
C THR A 112 0.77 17.59 42.12
N THR A 113 0.64 16.29 42.34
CA THR A 113 1.09 15.62 43.57
C THR A 113 2.00 14.45 43.20
N LEU A 114 3.27 14.58 43.60
CA LEU A 114 4.20 13.48 43.79
C LEU A 114 3.62 12.51 44.83
N SER A 115 3.69 11.21 44.58
CA SER A 115 3.69 10.22 45.66
C SER A 115 4.75 9.16 45.36
N VAL A 116 5.78 9.16 46.21
CA VAL A 116 6.75 8.10 46.39
C VAL A 116 6.10 7.02 47.26
N ASN A 117 6.30 5.74 46.95
CA ASN A 117 6.17 4.70 47.96
C ASN A 117 7.16 3.55 47.71
N LEU A 118 7.95 3.27 48.75
CA LEU A 118 8.99 2.28 48.86
C LEU A 118 8.45 1.00 49.52
N GLY A 119 8.77 -0.16 48.94
CA GLY A 119 9.16 -1.38 49.64
C GLY A 119 8.06 -2.27 50.27
N LYS A 120 8.00 -3.55 49.86
CA LYS A 120 8.60 -4.68 50.60
C LYS A 120 8.32 -6.04 49.94
N SER A 121 9.38 -6.86 49.99
CA SER A 121 9.54 -8.27 49.66
C SER A 121 8.51 -9.24 50.26
N PHE A 122 8.13 -10.29 49.52
CA PHE A 122 7.88 -11.63 50.10
C PHE A 122 8.20 -12.76 49.11
N ARG A 123 8.50 -13.94 49.69
CA ARG A 123 9.39 -15.00 49.22
C ARG A 123 8.85 -16.00 48.18
N ARG A 124 9.82 -16.62 47.51
CA ARG A 124 9.91 -17.95 46.85
C ARG A 124 8.79 -18.95 47.16
N ASN A 125 8.30 -19.61 46.10
CA ASN A 125 8.22 -21.08 46.08
C ASN A 125 8.52 -21.61 44.68
N SER A 126 9.49 -22.51 44.63
CA SER A 126 9.91 -23.31 43.49
C SER A 126 9.04 -24.57 43.38
N VAL A 127 8.47 -24.82 42.20
CA VAL A 127 7.97 -26.14 41.82
C VAL A 127 8.47 -26.44 40.41
N LEU A 128 9.28 -27.50 40.33
CA LEU A 128 9.81 -28.13 39.12
C LEU A 128 8.78 -29.18 38.68
N ILE A 129 8.07 -28.96 37.55
CA ILE A 129 7.40 -30.03 36.81
C ILE A 129 7.59 -29.78 35.30
N ARG A 130 7.83 -30.90 34.61
CA ARG A 130 8.32 -31.12 33.25
C ARG A 130 7.53 -30.46 32.11
N SER A 131 8.27 -30.31 31.01
CA SER A 131 7.90 -30.18 29.60
C SER A 131 6.45 -30.48 29.23
N ASP A 132 5.79 -29.52 28.58
CA ASP A 132 5.10 -29.75 27.30
C ASP A 132 4.83 -28.41 26.58
N CYS A 133 5.03 -28.45 25.27
CA CYS A 133 5.04 -27.31 24.36
C CYS A 133 3.61 -26.78 24.14
N GLY A 134 3.31 -25.57 24.64
CA GLY A 134 1.95 -25.02 24.72
C GLY A 134 1.68 -23.75 23.89
N TRP A 135 2.49 -23.44 22.87
CA TRP A 135 2.31 -22.26 22.02
C TRP A 135 1.58 -22.60 20.71
N CYS A 136 0.37 -23.13 20.81
CA CYS A 136 -0.50 -23.29 19.63
C CYS A 136 -1.98 -23.42 20.05
N ARG A 137 -2.57 -22.37 20.64
CA ARG A 137 -4.04 -22.18 20.75
C ARG A 137 -4.39 -20.87 21.46
N ARG A 138 -4.65 -19.80 20.71
CA ARG A 138 -5.74 -18.81 20.90
C ARG A 138 -5.49 -17.54 20.08
N LEU A 139 -5.89 -17.59 18.82
CA LEU A 139 -6.53 -16.45 18.17
C LEU A 139 -7.85 -16.98 17.63
N ARG A 140 -8.89 -16.96 18.49
CA ARG A 140 -10.25 -17.24 18.03
C ARG A 140 -10.76 -15.97 17.34
N TYR A 141 -10.94 -16.09 16.03
CA TYR A 141 -11.90 -15.35 15.23
C TYR A 141 -13.20 -15.13 16.01
N GLN A 142 -13.61 -13.87 16.18
CA GLN A 142 -14.97 -13.54 16.59
C GLN A 142 -15.88 -13.63 15.36
N ASN A 143 -16.71 -14.67 15.35
CA ASN A 143 -17.85 -14.79 14.46
C ASN A 143 -18.82 -13.63 14.70
N MET A 144 -19.13 -12.87 13.64
CA MET A 144 -20.34 -12.05 13.58
C MET A 144 -21.55 -12.98 13.39
N ALA A 145 -22.24 -13.28 14.49
CA ALA A 145 -23.66 -13.64 14.47
C ALA A 145 -24.22 -13.62 15.90
N SER A 146 -24.87 -12.52 16.28
CA SER A 146 -25.90 -12.54 17.33
C SER A 146 -26.83 -11.37 17.13
N ASN A 147 -28.03 -11.68 16.62
CA ASN A 147 -29.22 -10.85 16.79
C ASN A 147 -29.66 -11.01 18.25
N GLY A 148 -29.64 -9.92 19.01
CA GLY A 148 -30.14 -9.86 20.37
C GLY A 148 -30.67 -8.45 20.64
N ASN A 149 -31.93 -8.38 21.03
CA ASN A 149 -32.68 -7.16 21.32
C ASN A 149 -32.03 -6.30 22.42
N GLY A 150 -32.38 -5.02 22.35
CA GLY A 150 -31.71 -3.91 23.03
C GLY A 150 -31.65 -3.95 24.56
N GLU A 151 -30.66 -3.23 25.08
CA GLU A 151 -30.71 -2.43 26.29
C GLU A 151 -29.44 -1.56 26.37
N GLY A 152 -29.60 -0.28 26.72
CA GLY A 152 -28.55 0.62 27.26
C GLY A 152 -27.32 0.90 26.40
N GLY A 153 -27.23 2.10 25.83
CA GLY A 153 -26.03 2.60 25.15
C GLY A 153 -24.84 2.76 26.11
N ALA A 154 -24.11 1.67 26.36
CA ALA A 154 -22.77 1.73 26.90
C ALA A 154 -21.84 2.22 25.80
N VAL A 155 -21.10 3.30 26.05
CA VAL A 155 -19.96 3.68 25.21
C VAL A 155 -18.99 2.49 25.22
N SER A 156 -18.93 1.75 24.13
CA SER A 156 -18.02 0.61 24.00
C SER A 156 -16.60 1.15 24.17
N GLN A 157 -15.95 0.84 25.29
CA GLN A 157 -14.53 1.12 25.46
C GLN A 157 -13.78 0.28 24.42
N GLU A 158 -13.28 0.95 23.39
CA GLU A 158 -12.43 0.32 22.40
C GLU A 158 -11.19 -0.22 23.11
N LYS A 159 -11.05 -1.55 23.12
CA LYS A 159 -9.95 -2.20 23.84
C LYS A 159 -8.66 -1.91 23.10
N ILE A 160 -7.83 -1.02 23.66
CA ILE A 160 -6.55 -0.63 23.06
C ILE A 160 -5.65 -1.87 22.95
N ASN A 161 -5.24 -2.21 21.73
CA ASN A 161 -4.23 -3.24 21.50
C ASN A 161 -2.84 -2.63 21.70
N THR A 162 -2.12 -3.07 22.73
CA THR A 162 -0.75 -2.64 23.02
C THR A 162 0.31 -3.54 22.38
N ASP A 163 -0.06 -4.72 21.88
CA ASP A 163 0.84 -5.67 21.25
C ASP A 163 0.62 -5.65 19.73
N ILE A 164 1.19 -4.62 19.08
CA ILE A 164 1.10 -4.41 17.64
C ILE A 164 2.27 -5.14 16.97
N ILE A 165 1.95 -5.98 15.98
CA ILE A 165 2.94 -6.67 15.16
C ILE A 165 3.06 -5.92 13.84
N THR A 166 4.16 -5.18 13.68
CA THR A 166 4.52 -4.53 12.42
C THR A 166 5.18 -5.54 11.48
N LEU A 167 5.22 -5.26 10.18
CA LEU A 167 5.96 -6.06 9.20
C LEU A 167 7.44 -6.19 9.59
N THR A 168 8.08 -5.09 9.99
CA THR A 168 9.48 -5.10 10.47
C THR A 168 9.68 -6.04 11.65
N ARG A 169 8.80 -6.00 12.65
CA ARG A 169 8.85 -6.90 13.80
C ARG A 169 8.65 -8.35 13.36
N PHE A 170 7.62 -8.61 12.55
CA PHE A 170 7.32 -9.94 12.03
C PHE A 170 8.53 -10.55 11.31
N LEU A 171 9.12 -9.83 10.35
CA LEU A 171 10.27 -10.32 9.58
C LEU A 171 11.51 -10.56 10.46
N THR A 172 11.74 -9.69 11.45
CA THR A 172 12.86 -9.85 12.39
C THR A 172 12.68 -11.09 13.27
N GLU A 173 11.46 -11.32 13.77
CA GLU A 173 11.12 -12.50 14.57
C GLU A 173 11.18 -13.78 13.74
N GLU A 174 10.72 -13.77 12.48
CA GLU A 174 10.84 -14.92 11.58
C GLU A 174 12.30 -15.21 11.21
N GLN A 175 13.12 -14.19 10.95
CA GLN A 175 14.55 -14.36 10.69
C GLN A 175 15.25 -15.09 11.83
N ALA A 176 14.94 -14.75 13.09
CA ALA A 176 15.57 -15.37 14.25
C ALA A 176 15.31 -16.89 14.36
N LYS A 177 14.28 -17.41 13.68
CA LYS A 177 13.95 -18.84 13.64
C LYS A 177 14.80 -19.63 12.64
N VAL A 178 15.44 -18.94 11.69
CA VAL A 178 16.21 -19.55 10.60
C VAL A 178 17.71 -19.36 10.89
N LYS A 179 18.41 -20.45 11.21
CA LYS A 179 19.82 -20.39 11.69
C LYS A 179 20.78 -19.84 10.64
N GLU A 180 20.51 -20.12 9.36
CA GLU A 180 21.31 -19.70 8.21
C GLU A 180 20.97 -18.30 7.70
N ALA A 181 19.96 -17.63 8.28
CA ALA A 181 19.54 -16.31 7.82
C ALA A 181 20.53 -15.22 8.27
N THR A 182 21.23 -14.63 7.30
CA THR A 182 22.20 -13.54 7.55
C THR A 182 21.55 -12.17 7.76
N GLY A 183 20.26 -12.04 7.46
CA GLY A 183 19.50 -10.78 7.51
C GLY A 183 19.38 -10.02 6.18
N ASP A 184 20.08 -10.43 5.13
CA ASP A 184 19.96 -9.76 3.82
C ASP A 184 18.53 -9.80 3.26
N PHE A 185 17.83 -10.92 3.43
CA PHE A 185 16.44 -11.04 2.99
C PHE A 185 15.51 -10.06 3.73
N THR A 186 15.71 -9.91 5.04
CA THR A 186 14.96 -8.97 5.87
C THR A 186 15.21 -7.52 5.44
N LEU A 187 16.47 -7.17 5.13
CA LEU A 187 16.82 -5.86 4.59
C LEU A 187 16.17 -5.60 3.22
N LEU A 188 16.14 -6.60 2.34
CA LEU A 188 15.40 -6.52 1.08
C LEU A 188 13.90 -6.30 1.32
N CYS A 189 13.29 -7.03 2.24
CA CYS A 189 11.88 -6.85 2.58
C CYS A 189 11.57 -5.45 3.15
N HIS A 190 12.49 -4.84 3.91
CA HIS A 190 12.35 -3.44 4.34
C HIS A 190 12.41 -2.46 3.17
N ALA A 191 13.26 -2.71 2.17
CA ALA A 191 13.29 -1.89 0.95
C ALA A 191 11.99 -2.04 0.13
N LEU A 192 11.46 -3.25 0.02
CA LEU A 192 10.15 -3.50 -0.60
C LEU A 192 9.04 -2.75 0.16
N GLN A 193 9.02 -2.86 1.49
CA GLN A 193 8.08 -2.13 2.34
C GLN A 193 8.13 -0.61 2.07
N PHE A 194 9.33 -0.04 1.95
CA PHE A 194 9.50 1.38 1.64
C PHE A 194 8.95 1.74 0.25
N ALA A 195 9.22 0.93 -0.77
CA ALA A 195 8.68 1.13 -2.12
C ALA A 195 7.15 1.12 -2.11
N PHE A 196 6.52 0.13 -1.46
CA PHE A 196 5.06 0.03 -1.38
C PHE A 196 4.42 1.23 -0.67
N LYS A 197 5.01 1.71 0.43
CA LYS A 197 4.54 2.90 1.14
C LYS A 197 4.63 4.16 0.25
N SER A 198 5.72 4.28 -0.50
CA SER A 198 5.96 5.41 -1.40
C SER A 198 4.97 5.42 -2.57
N ILE A 199 4.78 4.28 -3.23
CA ILE A 199 3.81 4.11 -4.32
C ILE A 199 2.38 4.40 -3.82
N ALA A 200 1.99 3.84 -2.67
CA ALA A 200 0.68 4.12 -2.06
C ALA A 200 0.45 5.62 -1.79
N TYR A 201 1.49 6.33 -1.37
CA TYR A 201 1.42 7.77 -1.12
C TYR A 201 1.16 8.56 -2.42
N TYR A 202 1.87 8.23 -3.52
CA TYR A 202 1.67 8.92 -4.79
C TYR A 202 0.34 8.56 -5.47
N ILE A 203 -0.10 7.30 -5.43
CA ILE A 203 -1.41 6.87 -5.93
C ILE A 203 -2.54 7.70 -5.30
N ARG A 204 -2.55 7.81 -3.97
CA ARG A 204 -3.61 8.56 -3.26
C ARG A 204 -3.63 10.06 -3.53
N ARG A 205 -2.54 10.59 -4.09
CA ARG A 205 -2.40 12.00 -4.42
C ARG A 205 -2.43 12.25 -5.92
N ALA A 206 -2.55 11.22 -6.77
CA ALA A 206 -2.31 11.32 -8.20
C ALA A 206 -3.08 12.48 -8.84
N THR A 207 -4.38 12.61 -8.56
CA THR A 207 -5.22 13.71 -9.08
C THR A 207 -4.87 15.07 -8.48
N LEU A 208 -4.44 15.13 -7.21
CA LEU A 208 -4.10 16.38 -6.52
C LEU A 208 -2.82 17.04 -7.04
N ILE A 209 -1.91 16.23 -7.59
CA ILE A 209 -0.60 16.68 -8.10
C ILE A 209 -0.47 16.45 -9.62
N ASN A 210 -1.59 16.29 -10.32
CA ASN A 210 -1.66 16.14 -11.78
C ASN A 210 -0.77 15.03 -12.35
N LEU A 211 -0.70 13.89 -11.64
CA LEU A 211 -0.05 12.66 -12.09
C LEU A 211 -0.99 11.76 -12.91
N THR A 212 -2.27 12.13 -13.02
CA THR A 212 -3.24 11.48 -13.92
C THR A 212 -3.02 11.99 -15.36
N GLY A 213 -2.92 11.06 -16.32
CA GLY A 213 -2.73 11.36 -17.74
C GLY A 213 -1.43 10.81 -18.35
N LEU A 214 -1.35 10.89 -19.67
CA LEU A 214 -0.29 10.31 -20.49
C LEU A 214 1.04 11.05 -20.32
N GLN A 215 2.12 10.30 -20.24
CA GLN A 215 3.46 10.78 -20.52
C GLN A 215 3.72 10.63 -22.03
N GLY A 216 4.35 11.62 -22.65
CA GLY A 216 4.44 11.77 -24.11
C GLY A 216 5.32 10.77 -24.86
N THR A 217 5.39 9.51 -24.42
CA THR A 217 6.17 8.43 -25.03
C THR A 217 5.38 7.12 -24.93
N SER A 218 4.98 6.55 -26.06
CA SER A 218 4.39 5.21 -26.12
C SER A 218 5.48 4.16 -25.92
N ASN A 219 5.34 3.28 -24.94
CA ASN A 219 6.25 2.14 -24.75
C ASN A 219 6.08 1.09 -25.86
N THR A 220 7.08 0.21 -25.98
CA THR A 220 7.13 -0.93 -26.92
C THR A 220 5.97 -1.93 -26.76
N THR A 221 5.25 -1.90 -25.63
CA THR A 221 4.09 -2.73 -25.31
C THR A 221 2.75 -2.19 -25.83
N GLY A 222 2.72 -0.99 -26.41
CA GLY A 222 1.51 -0.40 -27.02
C GLY A 222 0.49 0.17 -26.02
N ASP A 223 0.83 0.19 -24.73
CA ASP A 223 0.07 0.89 -23.70
C ASP A 223 0.58 2.32 -23.54
N ASP A 224 -0.37 3.22 -23.38
CA ASP A 224 -0.22 4.66 -23.21
C ASP A 224 0.37 4.93 -21.81
N GLN A 225 1.70 5.08 -21.72
CA GLN A 225 2.41 5.07 -20.42
C GLN A 225 1.95 6.24 -19.54
N LYS A 226 1.38 5.93 -18.38
CA LYS A 226 0.90 6.95 -17.45
C LYS A 226 2.07 7.46 -16.64
N LYS A 227 2.06 8.75 -16.29
CA LYS A 227 3.11 9.36 -15.47
C LYS A 227 3.34 8.63 -14.14
N LEU A 228 2.29 8.01 -13.59
CA LEU A 228 2.40 7.29 -12.34
C LEU A 228 3.14 5.96 -12.48
N ASP A 229 3.05 5.30 -13.64
CA ASP A 229 3.75 4.04 -13.89
C ASP A 229 5.26 4.26 -13.88
N VAL A 230 5.72 5.32 -14.57
CA VAL A 230 7.13 5.76 -14.54
C VAL A 230 7.60 6.10 -13.12
N ILE A 231 6.80 6.86 -12.35
CA ILE A 231 7.15 7.20 -10.97
C ILE A 231 7.19 5.95 -10.08
N GLY A 232 6.23 5.05 -10.25
CA GLY A 232 6.16 3.79 -9.51
C GLY A 232 7.39 2.93 -9.75
N ASP A 233 7.78 2.79 -11.02
CA ASP A 233 8.96 2.05 -11.44
C ASP A 233 10.26 2.69 -10.91
N GLU A 234 10.44 4.01 -11.08
CA GLU A 234 11.61 4.74 -10.58
C GLU A 234 11.77 4.61 -9.05
N LEU A 235 10.66 4.70 -8.30
CA LEU A 235 10.65 4.50 -6.85
C LEU A 235 11.04 3.08 -6.48
N PHE A 236 10.52 2.08 -7.20
CA PHE A 236 10.82 0.68 -6.98
C PHE A 236 12.29 0.37 -7.26
N ILE A 237 12.79 0.77 -8.44
CA ILE A 237 14.20 0.61 -8.84
C ILE A 237 15.12 1.27 -7.82
N SER A 238 14.83 2.50 -7.40
CA SER A 238 15.65 3.24 -6.44
C SER A 238 15.69 2.56 -5.06
N ALA A 239 14.56 2.03 -4.59
CA ALA A 239 14.49 1.27 -3.34
C ALA A 239 15.30 -0.04 -3.43
N MET A 240 15.16 -0.78 -4.54
CA MET A 240 15.90 -2.04 -4.74
C MET A 240 17.40 -1.81 -4.86
N ARG A 241 17.81 -0.79 -5.62
CA ARG A 241 19.21 -0.36 -5.74
C ARG A 241 19.79 0.00 -4.37
N SER A 242 19.15 0.92 -3.65
CA SER A 242 19.65 1.40 -2.35
C SER A 242 19.66 0.34 -1.24
N SER A 243 18.92 -0.76 -1.38
CA SER A 243 18.97 -1.88 -0.44
C SER A 243 20.35 -2.52 -0.34
N GLY A 244 21.14 -2.49 -1.42
CA GLY A 244 22.41 -3.23 -1.52
C GLY A 244 22.27 -4.75 -1.55
N ARG A 245 21.04 -5.28 -1.63
CA ARG A 245 20.73 -6.73 -1.54
C ARG A 245 20.20 -7.34 -2.83
N VAL A 246 19.86 -6.51 -3.81
CA VAL A 246 19.41 -6.93 -5.14
C VAL A 246 20.55 -6.77 -6.14
N ARG A 247 20.82 -7.82 -6.91
CA ARG A 247 21.81 -7.83 -7.99
C ARG A 247 21.15 -7.60 -9.35
N LEU A 248 19.95 -8.14 -9.53
CA LEU A 248 19.21 -8.16 -10.79
C LEU A 248 17.75 -7.81 -10.53
N LEU A 249 17.18 -6.92 -11.34
CA LEU A 249 15.79 -6.50 -11.29
C LEU A 249 15.15 -6.63 -12.68
N ILE A 250 13.99 -7.29 -12.75
CA ILE A 250 13.10 -7.28 -13.92
C ILE A 250 11.86 -6.49 -13.53
N SER A 251 11.47 -5.53 -14.36
CA SER A 251 10.25 -4.73 -14.18
C SER A 251 9.38 -4.84 -15.42
N GLU A 252 8.07 -4.79 -15.25
CA GLU A 252 7.11 -4.72 -16.37
C GLU A 252 7.36 -3.50 -17.28
N GLU A 253 7.86 -2.40 -16.69
CA GLU A 253 8.11 -1.12 -17.35
C GLU A 253 9.48 -1.03 -18.05
N GLN A 254 10.33 -2.05 -17.92
CA GLN A 254 11.70 -2.06 -18.42
C GLN A 254 11.89 -3.19 -19.43
N GLU A 255 12.29 -2.87 -20.67
CA GLU A 255 12.46 -3.85 -21.75
C GLU A 255 13.58 -4.87 -21.49
N GLU A 256 14.61 -4.46 -20.75
CA GLU A 256 15.74 -5.29 -20.40
C GLU A 256 15.90 -5.37 -18.88
N ALA A 257 16.52 -6.45 -18.41
CA ALA A 257 16.81 -6.62 -17.00
C ALA A 257 17.86 -5.59 -16.52
N ILE A 258 17.62 -5.01 -15.35
CA ILE A 258 18.51 -4.04 -14.71
C ILE A 258 19.52 -4.78 -13.82
N VAL A 259 20.80 -4.62 -14.12
CA VAL A 259 21.90 -5.16 -13.31
C VAL A 259 22.50 -4.07 -12.43
N PHE A 260 22.53 -4.29 -11.11
CA PHE A 260 23.16 -3.36 -10.16
C PHE A 260 24.64 -3.71 -9.97
N HIS A 261 25.49 -3.11 -10.80
CA HIS A 261 26.93 -3.36 -10.83
C HIS A 261 27.65 -2.95 -9.54
N GLU A 262 27.14 -1.94 -8.84
CA GLU A 262 27.62 -1.44 -7.55
C GLU A 262 27.44 -2.45 -6.39
N HIS A 263 26.67 -3.52 -6.60
CA HIS A 263 26.40 -4.55 -5.59
C HIS A 263 26.77 -5.96 -6.10
N PRO A 264 28.05 -6.25 -6.37
CA PRO A 264 28.47 -7.53 -6.95
C PRO A 264 28.22 -8.74 -6.05
N ASN A 265 28.09 -8.52 -4.74
CA ASN A 265 27.86 -9.58 -3.75
C ASN A 265 26.39 -9.69 -3.32
N ALA A 266 25.49 -8.92 -3.95
CA ALA A 266 24.06 -9.04 -3.68
C ALA A 266 23.54 -10.42 -4.10
N ARG A 267 22.71 -11.02 -3.24
CA ARG A 267 22.32 -12.44 -3.34
C ARG A 267 20.93 -12.67 -3.91
N TYR A 268 20.18 -11.60 -4.17
CA TYR A 268 18.80 -11.69 -4.61
C TYR A 268 18.60 -11.06 -5.97
N ALA A 269 17.62 -11.61 -6.68
CA ALA A 269 17.02 -11.00 -7.83
C ALA A 269 15.53 -10.77 -7.57
N VAL A 270 14.97 -9.72 -8.16
CA VAL A 270 13.57 -9.33 -7.97
C VAL A 270 12.92 -9.19 -9.34
N ALA A 271 11.71 -9.72 -9.48
CA ALA A 271 10.83 -9.42 -10.62
C ALA A 271 9.61 -8.67 -10.09
N CYS A 272 9.17 -7.60 -10.74
CA CYS A 272 8.03 -6.81 -10.28
C CYS A 272 7.14 -6.29 -11.41
N ASP A 273 5.88 -6.10 -11.05
CA ASP A 273 4.95 -5.18 -11.71
C ASP A 273 4.75 -4.01 -10.73
N PRO A 274 5.34 -2.83 -10.99
CA PRO A 274 5.24 -1.68 -10.11
C PRO A 274 3.79 -1.22 -9.90
N ILE A 275 2.96 -1.21 -10.96
CA ILE A 275 1.56 -0.75 -10.94
C ILE A 275 0.66 -1.66 -11.82
N ASP A 276 0.22 -2.78 -11.25
CA ASP A 276 -0.82 -3.62 -11.84
C ASP A 276 -2.14 -2.85 -11.92
N GLY A 277 -2.78 -2.92 -13.09
CA GLY A 277 -4.07 -2.30 -13.33
C GLY A 277 -4.00 -0.78 -13.52
N SER A 278 -2.83 -0.23 -13.88
CA SER A 278 -2.60 1.19 -14.17
C SER A 278 -3.67 1.84 -15.05
N SER A 279 -4.21 1.09 -16.03
CA SER A 279 -5.33 1.52 -16.88
C SER A 279 -6.55 2.03 -16.08
N ASN A 280 -6.81 1.51 -14.87
CA ASN A 280 -7.94 1.90 -14.04
C ASN A 280 -7.64 3.03 -13.04
N LEU A 281 -6.41 3.53 -13.00
CA LEU A 281 -5.97 4.58 -12.06
C LEU A 281 -6.81 5.86 -12.17
N ASP A 282 -7.09 6.31 -13.39
CA ASP A 282 -7.86 7.55 -13.65
C ASP A 282 -9.33 7.42 -13.21
N ALA A 283 -9.84 6.20 -13.13
CA ALA A 283 -11.19 5.90 -12.64
C ALA A 283 -11.25 5.74 -11.11
N GLY A 284 -10.13 5.85 -10.41
CA GLY A 284 -10.05 5.68 -8.95
C GLY A 284 -10.33 4.23 -8.48
N VAL A 285 -10.16 3.26 -9.38
CA VAL A 285 -10.31 1.83 -9.06
C VAL A 285 -9.05 1.34 -8.35
N SER A 286 -9.17 0.22 -7.63
CA SER A 286 -8.03 -0.40 -6.96
C SER A 286 -7.00 -0.91 -7.97
N VAL A 287 -5.74 -0.63 -7.68
CA VAL A 287 -4.53 -1.06 -8.42
C VAL A 287 -3.56 -1.72 -7.45
N GLY A 288 -2.40 -2.19 -7.90
CA GLY A 288 -1.45 -2.83 -6.97
C GLY A 288 -0.01 -2.90 -7.45
N THR A 289 0.88 -3.44 -6.61
CA THR A 289 2.24 -3.82 -6.99
C THR A 289 2.38 -5.32 -6.78
N ILE A 290 3.02 -6.04 -7.71
CA ILE A 290 3.31 -7.47 -7.58
C ILE A 290 4.83 -7.66 -7.53
N PHE A 291 5.30 -8.60 -6.73
CA PHE A 291 6.74 -8.89 -6.66
C PHE A 291 7.02 -10.38 -6.45
N ALA A 292 8.14 -10.82 -7.02
CA ALA A 292 8.77 -12.10 -6.79
C ALA A 292 10.24 -11.91 -6.41
N VAL A 293 10.73 -12.73 -5.48
CA VAL A 293 12.12 -12.72 -5.02
C VAL A 293 12.74 -14.08 -5.30
N TYR A 294 13.89 -14.06 -5.94
CA TYR A 294 14.72 -15.24 -6.23
C TYR A 294 16.05 -15.10 -5.50
N LYS A 295 16.62 -16.22 -5.06
CA LYS A 295 17.99 -16.26 -4.55
C LYS A 295 18.91 -16.66 -5.69
N LEU A 296 19.91 -15.82 -5.96
CA LEU A 296 20.89 -16.10 -7.00
C LEU A 296 21.94 -17.12 -6.53
N PRO A 297 22.49 -17.93 -7.45
CA PRO A 297 23.65 -18.76 -7.17
C PRO A 297 24.85 -17.93 -6.69
N GLU A 298 25.73 -18.53 -5.90
CA GLU A 298 26.98 -17.88 -5.49
C GLU A 298 27.87 -17.57 -6.71
N GLY A 299 28.42 -16.36 -6.76
CA GLY A 299 29.22 -15.91 -7.91
C GLY A 299 28.40 -15.52 -9.15
N SER A 300 27.07 -15.46 -9.05
CA SER A 300 26.19 -14.97 -10.10
C SER A 300 26.64 -13.61 -10.64
N LYS A 301 26.59 -13.46 -11.98
CA LYS A 301 26.89 -12.19 -12.64
C LYS A 301 25.67 -11.29 -12.75
N GLY A 302 24.47 -11.81 -12.52
CA GLY A 302 23.19 -11.12 -12.67
C GLY A 302 22.77 -11.07 -14.14
N THR A 303 22.76 -12.20 -14.84
CA THR A 303 22.25 -12.25 -16.22
C THR A 303 20.76 -12.57 -16.23
N LYS A 304 20.04 -12.10 -17.24
CA LYS A 304 18.57 -12.27 -17.30
C LYS A 304 18.15 -13.73 -17.37
N GLU A 305 18.99 -14.59 -17.94
CA GLU A 305 18.79 -16.04 -18.05
C GLU A 305 18.73 -16.71 -16.67
N GLU A 306 19.38 -16.15 -15.65
CA GLU A 306 19.33 -16.65 -14.26
C GLU A 306 17.95 -16.47 -13.62
N LEU A 307 17.06 -15.67 -14.23
CA LEU A 307 15.67 -15.51 -13.82
C LEU A 307 14.67 -16.23 -14.73
N LEU A 308 15.10 -16.88 -15.81
CA LEU A 308 14.24 -17.73 -16.64
C LEU A 308 14.03 -19.11 -15.97
N LEU A 309 13.51 -19.06 -14.74
CA LEU A 309 13.29 -20.19 -13.86
C LEU A 309 11.79 -20.38 -13.60
N PRO A 310 11.35 -21.62 -13.32
CA PRO A 310 9.98 -21.84 -12.88
C PRO A 310 9.71 -21.11 -11.55
N GLY A 311 8.44 -20.79 -11.31
CA GLY A 311 8.00 -20.15 -10.07
C GLY A 311 8.34 -20.94 -8.80
N THR A 312 8.59 -22.25 -8.91
CA THR A 312 9.11 -23.08 -7.81
C THR A 312 10.44 -22.61 -7.25
N GLU A 313 11.24 -21.84 -8.01
CA GLU A 313 12.55 -21.32 -7.57
C GLU A 313 12.46 -20.00 -6.79
N MET A 314 11.28 -19.36 -6.74
CA MET A 314 11.10 -18.18 -5.89
C MET A 314 11.29 -18.54 -4.41
N VAL A 315 11.93 -17.65 -3.66
CA VAL A 315 12.07 -17.77 -2.20
C VAL A 315 10.96 -17.04 -1.45
N ALA A 316 10.38 -16.02 -2.08
CA ALA A 316 9.22 -15.28 -1.57
C ALA A 316 8.50 -14.57 -2.71
N SER A 317 7.21 -14.33 -2.51
CA SER A 317 6.40 -13.53 -3.42
C SER A 317 5.29 -12.82 -2.66
N GLY A 318 4.65 -11.88 -3.34
CA GLY A 318 3.51 -11.19 -2.78
C GLY A 318 3.00 -10.09 -3.69
N PHE A 319 2.06 -9.33 -3.13
CA PHE A 319 1.52 -8.16 -3.78
C PHE A 319 1.05 -7.15 -2.74
N THR A 320 0.96 -5.87 -3.13
CA THR A 320 0.29 -4.84 -2.35
C THR A 320 -0.89 -4.31 -3.15
N MET A 321 -2.11 -4.41 -2.61
CA MET A 321 -3.29 -3.78 -3.19
C MET A 321 -3.44 -2.36 -2.65
N TYR A 322 -3.56 -1.38 -3.54
CA TYR A 322 -3.86 0.02 -3.24
C TYR A 322 -5.34 0.31 -3.51
N GLY A 323 -6.19 -0.08 -2.55
CA GLY A 323 -7.63 0.22 -2.58
C GLY A 323 -8.01 1.29 -1.54
N ALA A 324 -9.15 1.09 -0.87
CA ALA A 324 -9.56 1.93 0.26
C ALA A 324 -8.51 1.99 1.38
N SER A 325 -7.73 0.92 1.53
CA SER A 325 -6.50 0.85 2.32
C SER A 325 -5.41 0.17 1.49
N ALA A 326 -4.14 0.35 1.87
CA ALA A 326 -3.05 -0.41 1.26
C ALA A 326 -2.87 -1.73 2.01
N GLN A 327 -2.94 -2.84 1.29
CA GLN A 327 -2.96 -4.21 1.83
C GLN A 327 -1.80 -4.99 1.23
N LEU A 328 -0.76 -5.25 2.02
CA LEU A 328 0.37 -6.08 1.61
C LEU A 328 0.05 -7.55 1.96
N VAL A 329 0.14 -8.43 0.97
CA VAL A 329 0.13 -9.89 1.14
C VAL A 329 1.52 -10.41 0.78
N ILE A 330 2.12 -11.19 1.67
CA ILE A 330 3.45 -11.78 1.47
C ILE A 330 3.48 -13.23 1.91
N THR A 331 4.25 -14.04 1.20
CA THR A 331 4.54 -15.42 1.57
C THR A 331 5.97 -15.80 1.19
N MET A 332 6.50 -16.82 1.87
CA MET A 332 7.79 -17.43 1.59
C MET A 332 7.55 -18.82 1.01
N LYS A 333 8.54 -19.38 0.29
CA LYS A 333 8.44 -20.73 -0.29
C LYS A 333 8.04 -21.77 0.77
N GLY A 334 6.87 -22.40 0.57
CA GLY A 334 6.31 -23.39 1.50
C GLY A 334 5.85 -22.85 2.86
N GLY A 335 5.75 -21.53 3.03
CA GLY A 335 5.34 -20.87 4.26
C GLY A 335 3.87 -20.49 4.31
N ASN A 336 3.49 -19.78 5.38
CA ASN A 336 2.15 -19.21 5.51
C ASN A 336 2.01 -17.94 4.66
N VAL A 337 0.78 -17.60 4.32
CA VAL A 337 0.44 -16.32 3.67
C VAL A 337 0.01 -15.34 4.74
N ASN A 338 0.59 -14.14 4.79
CA ASN A 338 0.27 -13.14 5.80
C ASN A 338 -0.13 -11.82 5.14
N GLY A 339 -1.21 -11.22 5.64
CA GLY A 339 -1.74 -9.94 5.19
C GLY A 339 -1.51 -8.82 6.21
N PHE A 340 -1.01 -7.69 5.74
CA PHE A 340 -0.73 -6.50 6.52
C PHE A 340 -1.46 -5.29 5.96
N THR A 341 -2.09 -4.51 6.83
CA THR A 341 -2.75 -3.25 6.47
C THR A 341 -1.81 -2.09 6.78
N LEU A 342 -1.61 -1.16 5.85
CA LEU A 342 -0.87 0.08 6.10
C LEU A 342 -1.69 1.03 6.98
N ASP A 343 -1.18 1.32 8.17
CA ASP A 343 -1.61 2.46 8.97
C ASP A 343 -0.90 3.73 8.51
N ASN A 344 -1.66 4.72 8.05
CA ASN A 344 -1.09 5.94 7.48
C ASN A 344 -0.61 6.94 8.54
N ALA A 345 -1.13 6.86 9.77
CA ALA A 345 -0.71 7.74 10.85
C ALA A 345 0.63 7.28 11.42
N PHE A 346 0.84 5.97 11.54
CA PHE A 346 2.12 5.40 11.96
C PHE A 346 3.11 5.24 10.80
N GLY A 347 2.61 5.10 9.57
CA GLY A 347 3.45 4.80 8.41
C GLY A 347 3.99 3.37 8.42
N GLU A 348 3.25 2.43 9.03
CA GLU A 348 3.66 1.05 9.24
C GLU A 348 2.62 0.04 8.74
N PHE A 349 3.11 -1.06 8.18
CA PHE A 349 2.27 -2.20 7.83
C PHE A 349 2.03 -3.04 9.08
N ILE A 350 0.77 -3.13 9.51
CA ILE A 350 0.35 -3.86 10.71
C ILE A 350 -0.24 -5.21 10.31
N LEU A 351 0.17 -6.29 10.96
CA LEU A 351 -0.37 -7.62 10.71
C LEU A 351 -1.85 -7.65 11.06
N THR A 352 -2.70 -7.85 10.06
CA THR A 352 -4.16 -7.87 10.21
C THR A 352 -4.76 -9.22 9.85
N HIS A 353 -4.06 -10.00 9.01
CA HIS A 353 -4.51 -11.31 8.54
C HIS A 353 -3.37 -12.33 8.65
N PRO A 354 -3.10 -12.89 9.84
CA PRO A 354 -2.12 -13.96 10.00
C PRO A 354 -2.64 -15.26 9.35
N ASP A 355 -1.74 -15.99 8.69
CA ASP A 355 -2.00 -17.31 8.07
C ASP A 355 -3.30 -17.37 7.23
N MET A 356 -3.39 -16.49 6.24
CA MET A 356 -4.49 -16.45 5.29
C MET A 356 -4.64 -17.78 4.55
N LYS A 357 -5.85 -18.34 4.57
CA LYS A 357 -6.24 -19.52 3.77
C LYS A 357 -7.37 -19.16 2.83
N VAL A 358 -7.25 -19.59 1.58
CA VAL A 358 -8.35 -19.43 0.62
C VAL A 358 -9.46 -20.43 0.95
N PRO A 359 -10.74 -20.02 0.94
CA PRO A 359 -11.85 -20.96 1.06
C PRO A 359 -11.79 -22.04 -0.03
N LYS A 360 -12.17 -23.27 0.31
CA LYS A 360 -12.06 -24.42 -0.62
C LYS A 360 -12.99 -24.32 -1.83
N THR A 361 -14.14 -23.67 -1.68
CA THR A 361 -15.12 -23.40 -2.74
C THR A 361 -15.84 -22.08 -2.47
N ARG A 362 -16.32 -21.43 -3.52
CA ARG A 362 -17.21 -20.27 -3.45
C ARG A 362 -17.81 -20.00 -4.83
N SER A 363 -19.12 -19.71 -4.86
CA SER A 363 -19.83 -19.38 -6.10
C SER A 363 -19.59 -17.94 -6.59
N ILE A 364 -18.31 -17.57 -6.77
CA ILE A 364 -17.86 -16.28 -7.34
C ILE A 364 -16.86 -16.58 -8.46
N TYR A 365 -17.03 -15.95 -9.61
CA TYR A 365 -16.05 -16.01 -10.71
C TYR A 365 -15.71 -14.61 -11.20
N SER A 366 -14.47 -14.48 -11.69
CA SER A 366 -13.87 -13.23 -12.12
C SER A 366 -13.12 -13.44 -13.42
N VAL A 367 -13.72 -13.00 -14.51
CA VAL A 367 -13.18 -13.12 -15.87
C VAL A 367 -13.72 -11.99 -16.75
N ASN A 368 -12.92 -11.51 -17.69
CA ASN A 368 -13.39 -10.53 -18.67
C ASN A 368 -14.23 -11.20 -19.77
N GLU A 369 -15.54 -11.30 -19.56
CA GLU A 369 -16.47 -11.88 -20.54
C GLU A 369 -16.57 -11.13 -21.87
N GLY A 370 -16.08 -9.88 -21.95
CA GLY A 370 -15.99 -9.15 -23.21
C GLY A 370 -15.13 -9.87 -24.26
N ASN A 371 -14.23 -10.75 -23.83
CA ASN A 371 -13.38 -11.56 -24.71
C ASN A 371 -14.00 -12.92 -25.08
N SER A 372 -15.24 -13.21 -24.64
CA SER A 372 -15.88 -14.53 -24.80
C SER A 372 -15.98 -15.03 -26.24
N MET A 373 -16.06 -14.11 -27.22
CA MET A 373 -16.03 -14.46 -28.64
C MET A 373 -14.71 -15.10 -29.10
N TYR A 374 -13.60 -14.79 -28.42
CA TYR A 374 -12.25 -15.28 -28.76
C TYR A 374 -11.86 -16.54 -28.01
N TRP A 375 -12.59 -16.90 -26.95
CA TRP A 375 -12.28 -18.05 -26.13
C TRP A 375 -12.38 -19.37 -26.90
N GLU A 376 -11.52 -20.30 -26.52
CA GLU A 376 -11.63 -21.71 -26.88
C GLU A 376 -12.86 -22.33 -26.20
N GLU A 377 -13.38 -23.41 -26.80
CA GLU A 377 -14.61 -24.07 -26.33
C GLU A 377 -14.56 -24.53 -24.86
N PRO A 378 -13.47 -25.11 -24.32
CA PRO A 378 -13.39 -25.45 -22.90
C PRO A 378 -13.68 -24.30 -21.94
N VAL A 379 -13.22 -23.08 -22.27
CA VAL A 379 -13.40 -21.89 -21.44
C VAL A 379 -14.84 -21.39 -21.52
N LYS A 380 -15.44 -21.42 -22.72
CA LYS A 380 -16.87 -21.10 -22.91
C LYS A 380 -17.75 -22.06 -22.14
N ASP A 381 -17.49 -23.35 -22.25
CA ASP A 381 -18.23 -24.40 -21.56
C ASP A 381 -18.13 -24.28 -20.05
N TRP A 382 -16.92 -24.06 -19.54
CA TRP A 382 -16.70 -23.79 -18.12
C TRP A 382 -17.50 -22.57 -17.67
N CYS A 383 -17.36 -21.42 -18.34
CA CYS A 383 -18.05 -20.18 -17.97
C CYS A 383 -19.59 -20.34 -18.05
N ASN A 384 -20.09 -21.01 -19.08
CA ASN A 384 -21.51 -21.31 -19.24
C ASN A 384 -22.05 -22.21 -18.13
N SER A 385 -21.26 -23.19 -17.66
CA SER A 385 -21.64 -24.06 -16.56
C SER A 385 -21.82 -23.30 -15.23
N LEU A 386 -21.08 -22.20 -15.02
CA LEU A 386 -21.21 -21.35 -13.83
C LEU A 386 -22.47 -20.49 -13.86
N LYS A 387 -22.92 -20.10 -15.06
CA LYS A 387 -24.13 -19.30 -15.26
C LYS A 387 -25.39 -20.15 -15.28
N ASN A 388 -25.30 -21.35 -15.86
CA ASN A 388 -26.42 -22.26 -16.08
C ASN A 388 -26.14 -23.64 -15.43
N PRO A 389 -26.10 -23.72 -14.09
CA PRO A 389 -25.85 -24.98 -13.40
C PRO A 389 -26.99 -25.99 -13.62
N THR A 390 -26.64 -27.25 -13.93
CA THR A 390 -27.57 -28.31 -14.35
C THR A 390 -28.37 -28.96 -13.20
N GLU A 391 -27.96 -28.83 -11.94
CA GLU A 391 -28.51 -29.56 -10.78
C GLU A 391 -29.36 -28.69 -9.84
N GLY A 392 -30.05 -27.68 -10.36
CA GLY A 392 -30.80 -26.73 -9.51
C GLY A 392 -29.91 -25.85 -8.60
N GLY A 393 -28.60 -25.84 -8.88
CA GLY A 393 -27.65 -24.93 -8.25
C GLY A 393 -27.97 -23.47 -8.55
N LYS A 394 -27.49 -22.56 -7.71
CA LYS A 394 -27.60 -21.12 -8.00
C LYS A 394 -26.47 -20.70 -8.94
N PRO A 395 -26.73 -19.83 -9.93
CA PRO A 395 -25.69 -19.23 -10.74
C PRO A 395 -24.64 -18.53 -9.87
N TYR A 396 -23.40 -18.51 -10.35
CA TYR A 396 -22.32 -17.85 -9.65
C TYR A 396 -22.46 -16.33 -9.73
N SER A 397 -21.98 -15.63 -8.71
CA SER A 397 -21.84 -14.19 -8.75
C SER A 397 -20.63 -13.80 -9.60
N ALA A 398 -20.85 -13.02 -10.66
CA ALA A 398 -19.77 -12.41 -11.44
C ALA A 398 -19.17 -11.21 -10.69
N ARG A 399 -17.84 -11.14 -10.58
CA ARG A 399 -17.11 -9.98 -10.07
C ARG A 399 -15.85 -9.83 -10.90
N TYR A 400 -15.67 -8.72 -11.60
CA TYR A 400 -14.45 -8.43 -12.34
C TYR A 400 -14.11 -6.96 -12.13
N ILE A 401 -13.05 -6.69 -11.37
CA ILE A 401 -12.62 -5.33 -11.04
C ILE A 401 -11.77 -4.77 -12.19
N GLY A 402 -10.99 -5.62 -12.86
CA GLY A 402 -10.13 -5.21 -13.97
C GLY A 402 -8.69 -4.88 -13.56
N SER A 403 -8.30 -5.18 -12.31
CA SER A 403 -6.92 -5.22 -11.81
C SER A 403 -6.68 -6.62 -11.25
N MET A 404 -5.60 -7.28 -11.67
CA MET A 404 -5.29 -8.62 -11.21
C MET A 404 -5.15 -8.66 -9.69
N VAL A 405 -4.45 -7.70 -9.10
CA VAL A 405 -4.23 -7.60 -7.65
C VAL A 405 -5.54 -7.47 -6.89
N ALA A 406 -6.46 -6.61 -7.36
CA ALA A 406 -7.74 -6.41 -6.69
C ALA A 406 -8.65 -7.65 -6.78
N ASP A 407 -8.71 -8.29 -7.96
CA ASP A 407 -9.48 -9.51 -8.17
C ASP A 407 -8.88 -10.70 -7.40
N ALA A 408 -7.55 -10.82 -7.35
CA ALA A 408 -6.81 -11.83 -6.59
C ALA A 408 -7.00 -11.65 -5.08
N TYR A 409 -6.88 -10.43 -4.55
CA TYR A 409 -7.06 -10.17 -3.11
C TYR A 409 -8.48 -10.54 -2.63
N ARG A 410 -9.50 -10.18 -3.40
CA ARG A 410 -10.89 -10.61 -3.13
C ARG A 410 -11.00 -12.13 -3.16
N THR A 411 -10.42 -12.78 -4.17
CA THR A 411 -10.49 -14.24 -4.33
C THR A 411 -9.78 -14.95 -3.18
N LEU A 412 -8.66 -14.42 -2.69
CA LEU A 412 -7.94 -14.94 -1.54
C LEU A 412 -8.78 -14.87 -0.25
N LEU A 413 -9.48 -13.76 -0.02
CA LEU A 413 -10.31 -13.57 1.18
C LEU A 413 -11.65 -14.33 1.13
N TYR A 414 -12.35 -14.28 -0.01
CA TYR A 414 -13.73 -14.75 -0.11
C TYR A 414 -13.86 -16.11 -0.79
N GLY A 415 -12.78 -16.60 -1.41
CA GLY A 415 -12.81 -17.74 -2.30
C GLY A 415 -13.42 -17.40 -3.66
N GLY A 416 -13.45 -18.40 -4.53
CA GLY A 416 -13.94 -18.31 -5.89
C GLY A 416 -12.80 -18.53 -6.86
N ILE A 417 -12.93 -17.98 -8.06
CA ILE A 417 -11.92 -18.12 -9.10
C ILE A 417 -11.70 -16.82 -9.85
N PHE A 418 -10.43 -16.48 -10.06
CA PHE A 418 -9.97 -15.50 -11.02
C PHE A 418 -9.43 -16.23 -12.26
N ALA A 419 -9.83 -15.76 -13.44
CA ALA A 419 -9.40 -16.31 -14.70
C ALA A 419 -9.04 -15.19 -15.68
N TYR A 420 -7.88 -15.36 -16.31
CA TYR A 420 -7.45 -14.61 -17.48
C TYR A 420 -6.97 -15.64 -18.52
N PRO A 421 -7.89 -16.33 -19.22
CA PRO A 421 -7.54 -17.39 -20.16
C PRO A 421 -6.75 -16.83 -21.35
N ALA A 422 -5.95 -17.69 -21.97
CA ALA A 422 -5.47 -17.47 -23.33
C ALA A 422 -6.65 -17.59 -24.30
N ASP A 423 -6.57 -16.87 -25.41
CA ASP A 423 -7.63 -16.85 -26.41
C ASP A 423 -7.05 -16.73 -27.82
N LYS A 424 -7.92 -16.76 -28.84
CA LYS A 424 -7.48 -16.70 -30.24
C LYS A 424 -6.76 -15.40 -30.62
N LYS A 425 -6.98 -14.32 -29.88
CA LYS A 425 -6.32 -13.03 -30.10
C LYS A 425 -4.97 -12.96 -29.38
N THR A 426 -4.87 -13.60 -28.23
CA THR A 426 -3.68 -13.67 -27.37
C THR A 426 -3.40 -15.13 -27.02
N PRO A 427 -2.75 -15.91 -27.92
CA PRO A 427 -2.62 -17.37 -27.78
C PRO A 427 -1.78 -17.82 -26.58
N LYS A 428 -0.85 -16.97 -26.12
CA LYS A 428 -0.10 -17.18 -24.87
C LYS A 428 -0.80 -16.55 -23.65
N GLY A 429 -1.93 -15.87 -23.79
CA GLY A 429 -2.53 -15.03 -22.76
C GLY A 429 -1.94 -13.61 -22.70
N LYS A 430 -2.41 -12.81 -21.75
CA LYS A 430 -2.01 -11.40 -21.59
C LYS A 430 -0.99 -11.18 -20.47
N LEU A 431 -1.18 -11.85 -19.33
CA LEU A 431 -0.40 -11.62 -18.11
C LEU A 431 0.98 -12.26 -18.23
N ARG A 432 1.98 -11.72 -17.54
CA ARG A 432 3.38 -12.16 -17.64
C ARG A 432 3.75 -13.11 -16.53
N ILE A 433 4.59 -14.09 -16.88
CA ILE A 433 4.89 -15.21 -15.98
C ILE A 433 5.65 -14.75 -14.74
N LEU A 434 6.73 -13.99 -14.92
CA LEU A 434 7.70 -13.70 -13.85
C LEU A 434 7.19 -12.75 -12.77
N TYR A 435 6.33 -11.80 -13.12
CA TYR A 435 5.90 -10.72 -12.22
C TYR A 435 4.39 -10.57 -12.08
N GLU A 436 3.58 -11.43 -12.71
CA GLU A 436 2.12 -11.48 -12.46
C GLU A 436 1.68 -12.90 -12.09
N CYS A 437 1.82 -13.86 -13.00
CA CYS A 437 1.26 -15.21 -12.86
C CYS A 437 1.92 -16.05 -11.77
N ALA A 438 3.25 -16.25 -11.84
CA ALA A 438 3.98 -17.09 -10.89
C ALA A 438 3.95 -16.53 -9.46
N PRO A 439 4.18 -15.22 -9.21
CA PRO A 439 4.08 -14.65 -7.87
C PRO A 439 2.72 -14.89 -7.22
N MET A 440 1.64 -14.68 -7.98
CA MET A 440 0.25 -14.90 -7.53
C MET A 440 -0.03 -16.38 -7.30
N ALA A 441 0.46 -17.27 -8.17
CA ALA A 441 0.33 -18.71 -8.00
C ALA A 441 0.94 -19.18 -6.68
N MET A 442 2.13 -18.69 -6.31
CA MET A 442 2.77 -19.05 -5.02
C MET A 442 1.92 -18.61 -3.82
N VAL A 443 1.34 -17.40 -3.87
CA VAL A 443 0.42 -16.93 -2.82
C VAL A 443 -0.78 -17.87 -2.70
N PHE A 444 -1.42 -18.23 -3.81
CA PHE A 444 -2.62 -19.07 -3.78
C PHE A 444 -2.33 -20.50 -3.37
N GLU A 445 -1.25 -21.11 -3.85
CA GLU A 445 -0.86 -22.47 -3.46
C GLU A 445 -0.51 -22.55 -1.96
N ASN A 446 0.27 -21.60 -1.42
CA ASN A 446 0.57 -21.55 0.01
C ASN A 446 -0.69 -21.26 0.87
N ALA A 447 -1.68 -20.56 0.32
CA ALA A 447 -2.98 -20.36 0.96
C ALA A 447 -3.90 -21.59 0.87
N GLY A 448 -3.49 -22.67 0.20
CA GLY A 448 -4.25 -23.92 0.05
C GLY A 448 -5.23 -23.92 -1.13
N GLY A 449 -5.03 -23.04 -2.10
CA GLY A 449 -5.73 -22.98 -3.40
C GLY A 449 -4.92 -23.62 -4.52
N LEU A 450 -5.34 -23.36 -5.76
CA LEU A 450 -4.67 -23.84 -6.97
C LEU A 450 -4.45 -22.70 -7.96
N ALA A 451 -3.44 -22.85 -8.82
CA ALA A 451 -3.20 -21.99 -9.97
C ALA A 451 -2.69 -22.82 -11.16
N VAL A 452 -3.36 -22.72 -12.30
CA VAL A 452 -2.99 -23.42 -13.55
C VAL A 452 -2.99 -22.46 -14.74
N ASN A 453 -2.20 -22.77 -15.76
CA ASN A 453 -2.21 -22.00 -17.01
C ASN A 453 -3.33 -22.49 -17.96
N SER A 454 -3.44 -21.91 -19.16
CA SER A 454 -4.43 -22.33 -20.17
C SER A 454 -4.24 -23.74 -20.74
N LYS A 455 -3.07 -24.35 -20.54
CA LYS A 455 -2.79 -25.75 -20.88
C LYS A 455 -3.12 -26.70 -19.72
N MET A 456 -3.64 -26.17 -18.61
CA MET A 456 -3.90 -26.88 -17.36
C MET A 456 -2.64 -27.40 -16.66
N GLU A 457 -1.48 -26.84 -16.98
CA GLU A 457 -0.22 -27.09 -16.28
C GLU A 457 -0.19 -26.26 -14.99
N ARG A 458 0.41 -26.78 -13.92
CA ARG A 458 0.58 -26.05 -12.67
C ARG A 458 1.40 -24.79 -12.90
N MET A 459 0.87 -23.63 -12.53
CA MET A 459 1.49 -22.34 -12.90
C MET A 459 2.91 -22.17 -12.35
N LEU A 460 3.21 -22.68 -11.15
CA LEU A 460 4.57 -22.59 -10.60
C LEU A 460 5.62 -23.42 -11.36
N GLU A 461 5.21 -24.42 -12.15
CA GLU A 461 6.13 -25.29 -12.91
C GLU A 461 6.39 -24.77 -14.33
N VAL A 462 5.65 -23.76 -14.78
CA VAL A 462 5.84 -23.16 -16.09
C VAL A 462 7.16 -22.40 -16.13
N VAL A 463 8.05 -22.79 -17.05
CA VAL A 463 9.33 -22.13 -17.30
C VAL A 463 9.14 -21.06 -18.38
N PRO A 464 9.45 -19.78 -18.11
CA PRO A 464 9.32 -18.72 -19.11
C PRO A 464 10.45 -18.78 -20.15
N GLU A 465 10.13 -18.54 -21.41
CA GLU A 465 11.12 -18.46 -22.50
C GLU A 465 11.83 -17.10 -22.56
N HIS A 466 11.18 -16.06 -22.04
CA HIS A 466 11.62 -14.67 -22.06
C HIS A 466 11.19 -13.94 -20.78
N ILE A 467 11.88 -12.86 -20.42
CA ILE A 467 11.59 -12.09 -19.19
C ILE A 467 10.19 -11.44 -19.20
N HIS A 468 9.63 -11.19 -20.38
CA HIS A 468 8.26 -10.69 -20.57
C HIS A 468 7.32 -11.75 -21.17
N ASP A 469 7.63 -13.04 -21.03
CA ASP A 469 6.80 -14.12 -21.56
C ASP A 469 5.44 -14.16 -20.87
N ARG A 470 4.42 -14.52 -21.64
CA ARG A 470 3.00 -14.41 -21.25
C ARG A 470 2.40 -15.79 -20.95
N SER A 471 1.42 -15.80 -20.07
CA SER A 471 0.58 -16.95 -19.79
C SER A 471 -0.89 -16.53 -19.61
N GLY A 472 -1.80 -17.44 -19.95
CA GLY A 472 -3.15 -17.39 -19.38
C GLY A 472 -3.14 -18.04 -18.00
N ILE A 473 -4.04 -17.64 -17.11
CA ILE A 473 -4.06 -18.14 -15.73
C ILE A 473 -5.48 -18.38 -15.24
N PHE A 474 -5.64 -19.41 -14.42
CA PHE A 474 -6.82 -19.69 -13.61
C PHE A 474 -6.32 -19.95 -12.18
N LEU A 475 -6.76 -19.15 -11.22
CA LEU A 475 -6.32 -19.26 -9.84
C LEU A 475 -7.47 -19.03 -8.86
N GLY A 476 -7.42 -19.68 -7.71
CA GLY A 476 -8.46 -19.52 -6.70
C GLY A 476 -8.63 -20.70 -5.76
N SER A 477 -9.85 -20.84 -5.28
CA SER A 477 -10.35 -21.98 -4.52
C SER A 477 -10.09 -23.29 -5.28
N GLU A 478 -9.53 -24.28 -4.58
CA GLU A 478 -9.20 -25.60 -5.12
C GLU A 478 -10.37 -26.22 -5.91
N GLY A 479 -11.56 -26.27 -5.33
CA GLY A 479 -12.73 -26.87 -5.97
C GLY A 479 -13.26 -26.07 -7.17
N GLU A 480 -12.92 -24.78 -7.30
CA GLU A 480 -13.34 -23.97 -8.45
C GLU A 480 -12.34 -24.09 -9.61
N VAL A 481 -11.04 -24.13 -9.32
CA VAL A 481 -10.00 -24.38 -10.33
C VAL A 481 -10.12 -25.80 -10.88
N GLN A 482 -10.46 -26.79 -10.04
CA GLN A 482 -10.69 -28.16 -10.50
C GLN A 482 -11.79 -28.26 -11.56
N LYS A 483 -12.84 -27.44 -11.48
CA LYS A 483 -13.90 -27.40 -12.50
C LYS A 483 -13.38 -26.91 -13.86
N VAL A 484 -12.41 -26.00 -13.87
CA VAL A 484 -11.76 -25.56 -15.11
C VAL A 484 -10.98 -26.73 -15.72
N ILE A 485 -10.18 -27.41 -14.90
CA ILE A 485 -9.38 -28.57 -15.32
C ILE A 485 -10.29 -29.65 -15.92
N ASP A 486 -11.39 -29.97 -15.23
CA ASP A 486 -12.32 -31.01 -15.69
C ASP A 486 -13.10 -30.60 -16.95
N ALA A 487 -13.39 -29.30 -17.12
CA ALA A 487 -13.94 -28.79 -18.38
C ALA A 487 -12.95 -28.96 -19.54
N HIS A 488 -11.65 -28.71 -19.32
CA HIS A 488 -10.62 -28.86 -20.36
C HIS A 488 -10.35 -30.32 -20.72
N LYS A 489 -10.41 -31.25 -19.76
CA LYS A 489 -10.25 -32.70 -20.02
C LYS A 489 -11.22 -33.24 -21.07
N LYS A 490 -12.45 -32.69 -21.15
CA LYS A 490 -13.45 -33.11 -22.16
C LYS A 490 -13.00 -32.89 -23.60
N TYR A 491 -12.00 -32.04 -23.82
CA TYR A 491 -11.50 -31.63 -25.13
C TYR A 491 -10.09 -32.12 -25.42
N GLN A 492 -9.42 -32.76 -24.46
CA GLN A 492 -8.14 -33.43 -24.68
C GLN A 492 -8.44 -34.81 -25.30
N LYS A 493 -8.04 -35.00 -26.56
CA LYS A 493 -8.16 -36.26 -27.30
C LYS A 493 -6.95 -37.16 -27.05
#